data_AF-A0A9E5QZA9-F1
#
_entry.id   AF-A0A9E5QZA9-F1
#
_cell.length_a   1.000
_cell.length_b   1.000
_cell.length_c   1.000
_cell.angle_alpha   90.00
_cell.angle_beta   90.00
_cell.angle_gamma   90.00
#
_symmetry.space_group_name_H-M   'P 1'
#
loop_
_entity.id
_entity.type
_entity.pdbx_description
1 polymer ?
#
loop_
_entity_poly.entity_id
_entity_poly.type
_entity_poly.pdbx_seq_one_letter_code
_entity_poly.pdbx_strand_id
1 'polypeptide(L)'
;MQAPTSQHPIFHKHQALIEKASQIEVARLGASPIRPEEQDKSKAYWGDYEVLEVKFLSPEEALAYQKAALDTSQYLNEQKKCPFQAQYGLRFSKKEQHITLVLAASGCEKVILLSSHKDIDQKHYDLKAESALYALWVN
;
A
#
# COMPACT_ATOMS: atom_id res chain seq x y z
N MET A 1 -34.34 2.48 -9.43
CA MET A 1 -33.24 1.50 -9.63
C MET A 1 -31.96 2.15 -9.14
N GLN A 2 -31.50 1.80 -7.94
CA GLN A 2 -30.18 2.25 -7.47
C GLN A 2 -29.12 1.37 -8.14
N ALA A 3 -28.17 1.99 -8.84
CA ALA A 3 -27.05 1.30 -9.47
C ALA A 3 -26.31 0.45 -8.43
N PRO A 4 -25.75 -0.72 -8.81
CA PRO A 4 -24.88 -1.45 -7.91
C PRO A 4 -23.74 -0.50 -7.51
N THR A 5 -23.56 -0.28 -6.20
CA THR A 5 -22.36 0.36 -5.65
C THR A 5 -21.17 -0.47 -6.13
N SER A 6 -20.54 -0.06 -7.23
CA SER A 6 -19.34 -0.70 -7.75
C SER A 6 -18.26 -0.63 -6.67
N GLN A 7 -18.12 -1.71 -5.92
CA GLN A 7 -17.05 -1.86 -4.95
C GLN A 7 -15.72 -1.87 -5.71
N HIS A 8 -14.71 -1.16 -5.19
CA HIS A 8 -13.38 -1.18 -5.80
C HIS A 8 -12.89 -2.64 -5.94
N PRO A 9 -12.39 -3.07 -7.10
CA PRO A 9 -11.98 -4.46 -7.33
C PRO A 9 -10.83 -4.92 -6.42
N ILE A 10 -10.00 -3.98 -5.96
CA ILE A 10 -8.86 -4.22 -5.06
C ILE A 10 -9.26 -4.10 -3.58
N PHE A 11 -9.85 -2.96 -3.18
CA PHE A 11 -10.13 -2.66 -1.78
C PHE A 11 -11.53 -3.07 -1.32
N HIS A 12 -12.42 -3.44 -2.24
CA HIS A 12 -13.81 -3.80 -1.98
C HIS A 12 -14.51 -2.82 -1.02
N LYS A 13 -15.04 -3.32 0.10
CA LYS A 13 -15.69 -2.54 1.15
C LYS A 13 -14.75 -1.57 1.89
N HIS A 14 -13.44 -1.70 1.73
CA HIS A 14 -12.44 -0.89 2.43
C HIS A 14 -11.96 0.33 1.63
N GLN A 15 -12.48 0.55 0.40
CA GLN A 15 -12.22 1.75 -0.38
C GLN A 15 -12.44 3.04 0.43
N ALA A 16 -13.52 3.09 1.21
CA ALA A 16 -13.87 4.25 2.02
C ALA A 16 -12.82 4.60 3.10
N LEU A 17 -11.96 3.64 3.47
CA LEU A 17 -10.87 3.89 4.41
C LEU A 17 -9.74 4.69 3.75
N ILE A 18 -9.45 4.44 2.48
CA ILE A 18 -8.48 5.20 1.70
C ILE A 18 -9.05 6.61 1.42
N GLU A 19 -10.30 6.70 0.96
CA GLU A 19 -10.97 7.97 0.63
C GLU A 19 -11.11 8.93 1.83
N LYS A 20 -11.32 8.37 3.02
CA LYS A 20 -11.58 9.13 4.24
C LYS A 20 -10.45 9.01 5.25
N ALA A 21 -9.25 8.66 4.79
CA ALA A 21 -8.06 8.60 5.62
C ALA A 21 -7.82 9.97 6.26
N SER A 22 -7.63 9.98 7.58
CA SER A 22 -7.25 11.20 8.30
C SER A 22 -5.74 11.44 8.21
N GLN A 23 -4.97 10.41 7.90
CA GLN A 23 -3.52 10.46 7.78
C GLN A 23 -3.08 9.55 6.64
N ILE A 24 -2.15 10.05 5.83
CA ILE A 24 -1.51 9.33 4.74
C ILE A 24 -0.01 9.46 4.94
N GLU A 25 0.67 8.33 5.09
CA GLU A 25 2.11 8.26 5.38
C GLU A 25 2.81 7.47 4.30
N VAL A 26 4.01 7.90 3.93
CA VAL A 26 4.90 7.12 3.09
C VAL A 26 6.13 6.76 3.91
N ALA A 27 6.57 5.53 3.80
CA ALA A 27 7.75 5.06 4.51
C ALA A 27 8.71 4.35 3.58
N ARG A 28 10.01 4.52 3.82
CA ARG A 28 11.01 3.61 3.27
C ARG A 28 11.02 2.34 4.10
N LEU A 29 10.99 1.20 3.43
CA LEU A 29 10.93 -0.12 4.07
C LEU A 29 12.21 -0.91 3.84
N GLY A 30 12.53 -1.79 4.79
CA GLY A 30 13.55 -2.83 4.61
C GLY A 30 13.12 -3.81 3.52
N ALA A 31 14.07 -4.26 2.70
CA ALA A 31 13.75 -5.03 1.49
C ALA A 31 13.17 -6.42 1.76
N SER A 32 13.60 -7.05 2.85
CA SER A 32 13.22 -8.42 3.20
C SER A 32 12.19 -8.44 4.32
N PRO A 33 11.19 -9.34 4.25
CA PRO A 33 10.27 -9.55 5.37
C PRO A 33 11.00 -10.22 6.54
N ILE A 34 10.65 -9.81 7.75
CA ILE A 34 11.14 -10.32 9.03
C ILE A 34 9.95 -10.93 9.75
N ARG A 35 10.05 -12.21 10.11
CA ARG A 35 8.96 -12.92 10.78
C ARG A 35 8.64 -12.25 12.12
N PRO A 36 7.37 -12.25 12.57
CA PRO A 36 6.98 -11.63 13.83
C PRO A 36 7.83 -12.07 15.04
N GLU A 37 8.27 -13.33 15.09
CA GLU A 37 9.15 -13.86 16.14
C GLU A 37 10.57 -13.26 16.15
N GLU A 38 11.02 -12.74 15.02
CA GLU A 38 12.36 -12.16 14.80
C GLU A 38 12.34 -10.63 14.85
N GLN A 39 11.16 -9.99 14.94
CA GLN A 39 11.02 -8.54 14.97
C GLN A 39 11.52 -7.94 16.29
N ASP A 40 12.32 -6.87 16.18
CA ASP A 40 12.84 -6.13 17.32
C ASP A 40 11.78 -5.15 17.86
N LYS A 41 11.40 -5.30 19.13
CA LYS A 41 10.37 -4.46 19.76
C LYS A 41 10.70 -2.97 19.82
N SER A 42 11.97 -2.59 19.64
CA SER A 42 12.41 -1.18 19.59
C SER A 42 12.21 -0.54 18.21
N LYS A 43 11.89 -1.32 17.19
CA LYS A 43 11.72 -0.86 15.80
C LYS A 43 10.26 -0.85 15.37
N ALA A 44 9.96 -0.06 14.35
CA ALA A 44 8.64 0.00 13.75
C ALA A 44 8.55 -0.95 12.54
N TYR A 45 7.40 -1.59 12.37
CA TYR A 45 7.14 -2.53 11.27
C TYR A 45 5.78 -2.28 10.62
N TRP A 46 5.73 -2.43 9.31
CA TRP A 46 4.50 -2.42 8.52
C TRP A 46 4.29 -3.84 7.96
N GLY A 47 3.50 -4.64 8.68
CA GLY A 47 3.45 -6.09 8.47
C GLY A 47 4.78 -6.72 8.86
N ASP A 48 5.39 -7.44 7.92
CA ASP A 48 6.70 -8.08 8.13
C ASP A 48 7.89 -7.18 7.75
N TYR A 49 7.66 -5.94 7.32
CA TYR A 49 8.72 -5.07 6.80
C TYR A 49 9.12 -4.00 7.80
N GLU A 50 10.42 -3.89 8.09
CA GLU A 50 10.97 -2.83 8.96
C GLU A 50 10.76 -1.46 8.32
N VAL A 51 10.29 -0.50 9.11
CA VAL A 51 10.17 0.91 8.72
C VAL A 51 11.50 1.59 9.00
N LEU A 52 12.19 1.99 7.93
CA LEU A 52 13.49 2.64 8.02
C LEU A 52 13.36 4.15 8.19
N GLU A 53 12.37 4.75 7.51
CA GLU A 53 12.14 6.19 7.51
C GLU A 53 10.69 6.48 7.17
N VAL A 54 10.08 7.51 7.77
CA VAL A 54 8.73 7.98 7.46
C VAL A 54 8.80 9.40 6.90
N LYS A 55 8.23 9.60 5.71
CA LYS A 55 8.02 10.91 5.10
C LYS A 55 6.60 11.38 5.37
N PHE A 56 6.48 12.52 6.02
CA PHE A 56 5.20 13.23 6.14
C PHE A 56 4.88 13.95 4.84
N LEU A 57 3.66 13.76 4.35
CA LEU A 57 3.20 14.33 3.11
C LEU A 57 2.53 15.68 3.35
N SER A 58 2.75 16.62 2.42
CA SER A 58 1.87 17.78 2.28
C SER A 58 0.45 17.32 1.88
N PRO A 59 -0.59 18.15 2.10
CA PRO A 59 -1.95 17.82 1.69
C PRO A 59 -2.09 17.50 0.19
N GLU A 60 -1.31 18.17 -0.67
CA GLU A 60 -1.32 17.96 -2.11
C GLU A 60 -0.70 16.61 -2.50
N GLU A 61 0.46 16.28 -1.93
CA GLU A 61 1.09 14.96 -2.11
C GLU A 61 0.16 13.85 -1.60
N ALA A 62 -0.42 14.01 -0.41
CA ALA A 62 -1.34 13.05 0.18
C ALA A 62 -2.55 12.78 -0.73
N LEU A 63 -3.11 13.82 -1.35
CA LEU A 63 -4.20 13.68 -2.32
C LEU A 63 -3.75 12.95 -3.59
N ALA A 64 -2.53 13.19 -4.07
CA ALA A 64 -1.97 12.50 -5.22
C ALA A 64 -1.82 10.99 -4.95
N TYR A 65 -1.27 10.63 -3.79
CA TYR A 65 -1.15 9.23 -3.35
C TYR A 65 -2.52 8.55 -3.20
N GLN A 66 -3.50 9.26 -2.62
CA GLN A 66 -4.86 8.75 -2.49
C GLN A 66 -5.49 8.45 -3.87
N LYS A 67 -5.39 9.39 -4.82
CA LYS A 67 -5.90 9.21 -6.19
C LYS A 67 -5.20 8.06 -6.90
N ALA A 68 -3.87 7.97 -6.79
CA ALA A 68 -3.08 6.91 -7.41
C ALA A 68 -3.45 5.52 -6.84
N ALA A 69 -3.64 5.41 -5.52
CA ALA A 69 -4.03 4.15 -4.90
C ALA A 69 -5.42 3.69 -5.37
N LEU A 70 -6.39 4.60 -5.51
CA LEU A 70 -7.77 4.29 -5.91
C LEU A 70 -7.98 4.12 -7.42
N ASP A 71 -6.94 4.32 -8.22
CA ASP A 71 -7.01 4.16 -9.66
C ASP A 71 -6.88 2.67 -10.04
N THR A 72 -8.03 2.05 -10.29
CA THR A 72 -8.13 0.64 -10.68
C THR A 72 -7.37 0.31 -11.95
N SER A 73 -7.13 1.29 -12.83
CA SER A 73 -6.47 1.07 -14.11
C SER A 73 -4.98 0.75 -13.96
N GLN A 74 -4.40 0.97 -12.78
CA GLN A 74 -2.98 0.71 -12.51
C GLN A 74 -2.71 -0.74 -12.08
N TYR A 75 -3.73 -1.45 -11.62
CA TYR A 75 -3.62 -2.82 -11.13
C TYR A 75 -3.81 -3.82 -12.27
N LEU A 76 -3.00 -4.86 -12.28
CA LEU A 76 -3.05 -5.95 -13.25
C LEU A 76 -3.67 -7.20 -12.61
N ASN A 77 -4.45 -7.94 -13.40
CA ASN A 77 -5.02 -9.22 -12.98
C ASN A 77 -4.03 -10.39 -13.10
N GLU A 78 -2.88 -10.17 -13.75
CA GLU A 78 -1.83 -11.18 -13.91
C GLU A 78 -0.80 -11.07 -12.79
N GLN A 79 -0.18 -12.19 -12.41
CA GLN A 79 0.89 -12.23 -11.43
C GLN A 79 2.24 -12.54 -12.10
N LYS A 80 3.13 -11.56 -12.12
CA LYS A 80 4.52 -11.66 -12.54
C LYS A 80 5.28 -12.57 -11.59
N LYS A 81 6.20 -13.37 -12.12
CA LYS A 81 7.12 -14.19 -11.33
C LYS A 81 8.42 -13.43 -11.09
N CYS A 82 8.41 -12.54 -10.11
CA CYS A 82 9.62 -11.90 -9.57
C CYS A 82 9.65 -12.02 -8.04
N PRO A 83 10.85 -12.15 -7.44
CA PRO A 83 11.01 -12.11 -5.99
C PRO A 83 10.63 -10.72 -5.48
N PHE A 84 9.73 -10.69 -4.50
CA PHE A 84 9.29 -9.42 -3.91
C PHE A 84 10.38 -8.87 -3.00
N GLN A 85 10.83 -7.65 -3.27
CA GLN A 85 11.73 -6.89 -2.40
C GLN A 85 11.09 -5.55 -2.14
N ALA A 86 10.67 -5.30 -0.89
CA ALA A 86 10.04 -4.03 -0.54
C ALA A 86 11.02 -2.87 -0.75
N GLN A 87 10.48 -1.69 -1.08
CA GLN A 87 11.28 -0.46 -1.12
C GLN A 87 10.60 0.64 -0.32
N TYR A 88 9.29 0.78 -0.48
CA TYR A 88 8.49 1.78 0.22
C TYR A 88 7.11 1.24 0.56
N GLY A 89 6.48 1.87 1.53
CA GLY A 89 5.11 1.62 1.90
C GLY A 89 4.29 2.90 1.82
N LEU A 90 3.00 2.75 1.58
CA LEU A 90 2.00 3.81 1.67
C LEU A 90 0.90 3.36 2.63
N ARG A 91 0.72 4.09 3.72
CA ARG A 91 -0.29 3.79 4.75
C ARG A 91 -1.37 4.84 4.78
N PHE A 92 -2.61 4.39 4.68
CA PHE A 92 -3.82 5.18 4.86
C PHE A 92 -4.43 4.81 6.21
N SER A 93 -4.53 5.77 7.11
CA SER A 93 -5.02 5.54 8.48
C SER A 93 -6.26 6.39 8.76
N LYS A 94 -7.22 5.78 9.43
CA LYS A 94 -8.41 6.45 9.97
C LYS A 94 -8.72 5.86 11.35
N LYS A 95 -8.48 6.66 12.40
CA LYS A 95 -8.50 6.18 13.80
C LYS A 95 -7.53 5.00 13.93
N GLU A 96 -7.97 3.89 14.50
CA GLU A 96 -7.17 2.66 14.67
C GLU A 96 -7.10 1.79 13.40
N GLN A 97 -7.91 2.11 12.38
CA GLN A 97 -7.98 1.32 11.16
C GLN A 97 -6.98 1.82 10.13
N HIS A 98 -6.34 0.90 9.41
CA HIS A 98 -5.43 1.26 8.35
C HIS A 98 -5.44 0.26 7.18
N ILE A 99 -5.11 0.78 5.99
CA ILE A 99 -4.65 0.01 4.84
C ILE A 99 -3.20 0.41 4.59
N THR A 100 -2.34 -0.58 4.39
CA THR A 100 -0.95 -0.35 3.98
C THR A 100 -0.70 -1.06 2.66
N LEU A 101 -0.17 -0.32 1.69
CA LEU A 101 0.40 -0.83 0.46
C LEU A 101 1.90 -0.93 0.66
N VAL A 102 2.49 -2.11 0.53
CA VAL A 102 3.95 -2.29 0.49
C VAL A 102 4.34 -2.51 -0.96
N LEU A 103 5.14 -1.59 -1.50
CA LEU A 103 5.52 -1.57 -2.90
C LEU A 103 6.94 -2.13 -3.04
N ALA A 104 7.11 -2.98 -4.06
CA ALA A 104 8.40 -3.55 -4.37
C ALA A 104 9.35 -2.51 -4.98
N ALA A 105 10.62 -2.87 -5.11
CA ALA A 105 11.58 -2.07 -5.85
C ALA A 105 11.29 -2.07 -7.36
N SER A 106 11.68 -0.99 -8.05
CA SER A 106 11.54 -0.86 -9.51
C SER A 106 12.11 -2.08 -10.25
N GLY A 107 11.40 -2.58 -11.27
CA GLY A 107 11.74 -3.81 -11.99
C GLY A 107 10.96 -5.06 -11.53
N CYS A 108 10.20 -4.94 -10.44
CA CYS A 108 9.18 -5.90 -10.03
C CYS A 108 7.98 -5.10 -9.55
N GLU A 109 7.07 -4.71 -10.46
CA GLU A 109 5.96 -3.81 -10.12
C GLU A 109 4.85 -4.56 -9.37
N LYS A 110 5.12 -4.86 -8.10
CA LYS A 110 4.23 -5.57 -7.21
C LYS A 110 3.87 -4.72 -6.01
N VAL A 111 2.68 -4.95 -5.49
CA VAL A 111 2.21 -4.36 -4.26
C VAL A 111 1.56 -5.42 -3.38
N ILE A 112 1.90 -5.38 -2.11
CA ILE A 112 1.26 -6.17 -1.06
C ILE A 112 0.28 -5.26 -0.35
N LEU A 113 -0.98 -5.68 -0.32
CA LEU A 113 -2.04 -5.04 0.45
C LEU A 113 -2.10 -5.69 1.84
N LEU A 114 -1.90 -4.86 2.86
CA LEU A 114 -2.04 -5.19 4.27
C LEU A 114 -3.15 -4.33 4.89
N SER A 115 -3.79 -4.83 5.93
CA SER A 115 -4.87 -4.10 6.63
C SER A 115 -4.90 -4.43 8.09
N SER A 116 -5.41 -3.51 8.90
CA SER A 116 -5.84 -3.79 10.27
C SER A 116 -7.07 -4.69 10.33
N HIS A 117 -7.82 -4.81 9.23
CA HIS A 117 -8.98 -5.68 9.15
C HIS A 117 -8.55 -7.11 8.88
N LYS A 118 -8.99 -8.04 9.75
CA LYS A 118 -8.76 -9.49 9.60
C LYS A 118 -9.26 -10.05 8.26
N ASP A 119 -10.21 -9.37 7.63
CA ASP A 119 -10.88 -9.79 6.41
C ASP A 119 -10.08 -9.46 5.13
N ILE A 120 -9.05 -8.62 5.24
CA ILE A 120 -8.06 -8.47 4.17
C ILE A 120 -6.90 -9.38 4.54
N ASP A 121 -6.99 -10.64 4.10
CA ASP A 121 -5.79 -11.48 3.99
C ASP A 121 -4.76 -10.71 3.16
N GLN A 122 -3.49 -10.83 3.51
CA GLN A 122 -2.39 -10.24 2.76
C GLN A 122 -2.55 -10.60 1.27
N LYS A 123 -2.88 -9.62 0.43
CA LYS A 123 -3.09 -9.83 -1.01
C LYS A 123 -1.94 -9.24 -1.80
N HIS A 124 -1.57 -9.92 -2.87
CA HIS A 124 -0.52 -9.50 -3.78
C HIS A 124 -1.18 -9.09 -5.09
N TYR A 125 -0.82 -7.92 -5.56
CA TYR A 125 -1.27 -7.39 -6.85
C TYR A 125 -0.05 -6.94 -7.65
N ASP A 126 -0.18 -7.03 -8.96
CA ASP A 126 0.78 -6.43 -9.86
C ASP A 126 0.29 -5.05 -10.29
N LEU A 127 1.25 -4.19 -10.58
CA LEU A 127 1.04 -2.83 -11.07
C LEU A 127 1.61 -2.72 -12.49
N LYS A 128 1.08 -1.76 -13.25
CA LYS A 128 1.69 -1.34 -14.51
C LYS A 128 3.08 -0.74 -14.26
N ALA A 129 3.99 -0.91 -15.23
CA ALA A 129 5.34 -0.35 -15.20
C ALA A 129 5.35 1.17 -14.94
N GLU A 130 4.36 1.86 -15.51
CA GLU A 130 4.16 3.31 -15.42
C GLU A 130 3.15 3.74 -14.34
N SER A 131 2.90 2.88 -13.34
CA SER A 131 1.97 3.20 -12.25
C SER A 131 2.40 4.47 -11.52
N ALA A 132 1.44 5.38 -11.31
CA ALA A 132 1.66 6.63 -10.59
C ALA A 132 2.15 6.40 -9.15
N LEU A 133 1.83 5.26 -8.54
CA LEU A 133 2.35 4.90 -7.21
C LEU A 133 3.87 4.80 -7.19
N TYR A 134 4.50 4.30 -8.27
CA TYR A 134 5.95 4.27 -8.41
C TYR A 134 6.53 5.64 -8.76
N ALA A 135 5.85 6.40 -9.62
CA ALA A 135 6.31 7.72 -10.04
C ALA A 135 6.30 8.75 -8.89
N LEU A 136 5.35 8.64 -7.96
CA LEU A 136 5.21 9.57 -6.82
C LEU A 136 6.30 9.38 -5.74
N TRP A 137 6.96 8.22 -5.70
CA TRP A 137 8.05 7.98 -4.75
C TRP A 137 9.41 8.51 -5.24
N VAL A 138 9.63 8.50 -6.55
CA VAL A 138 10.92 8.85 -7.16
C VAL A 138 11.15 10.37 -7.23
N ASN A 139 10.10 11.17 -7.00
CA ASN A 139 10.15 12.64 -6.95
C ASN A 139 10.08 13.18 -5.52
#